data_AF-A0A2T9JFG9-F1
#
_entry.id   AF-A0A2T9JFG9-F1
#
_cell.length_a   1.000
_cell.length_b   1.000
_cell.length_c   1.000
_cell.angle_alpha   90.00
_cell.angle_beta   90.00
_cell.angle_gamma   90.00
#
_symmetry.space_group_name_H-M   'P 1'
#
loop_
_entity.id
_entity.type
_entity.pdbx_description
1 polymer ?
#
loop_
_entity_poly.entity_id
_entity_poly.type
_entity_poly.pdbx_seq_one_letter_code
_entity_poly.pdbx_strand_id
1 'polypeptide(L)'
;MKSLLLAAAALLIAAPAAFAGQPVSLRQDTTDADGVITLGELFDGAGSAGSVVIARRVGPSVVLDAAQLQMTARRAGLDWANPQGLRRVIVRQGAEGGGQLAGATAAAPRGNVEVLAYARSLAAGETVQPQDLVWIKVASAPFDAPSDADAMIGMTTKRPLREGSAASMRDVAAAQVIAKGDVVAVTYDYAGVALTLQGKAMSAAAVGESVSVQNTASKKIIEAVATGPGSAAVGPEAQALKARSNSVRYAAR
;
A
#
# COMPACT_ATOMS: atom_id res chain seq x y z
N MET A 1 45.86 51.65 -67.63
CA MET A 1 46.18 50.54 -66.71
C MET A 1 45.37 50.80 -65.45
N LYS A 2 44.21 50.13 -65.28
CA LYS A 2 44.03 48.96 -64.38
C LYS A 2 44.54 49.33 -62.97
N SER A 3 43.75 49.39 -61.90
CA SER A 3 42.60 48.56 -61.56
C SER A 3 42.01 48.95 -60.18
N LEU A 4 40.69 48.81 -60.09
CA LEU A 4 39.88 48.25 -58.98
C LEU A 4 39.64 49.07 -57.69
N LEU A 5 38.44 49.66 -57.68
CA LEU A 5 37.55 49.91 -56.54
C LEU A 5 37.29 48.63 -55.72
N LEU A 6 37.29 48.73 -54.39
CA LEU A 6 36.61 47.79 -53.50
C LEU A 6 36.04 48.55 -52.30
N ALA A 7 34.75 48.89 -52.39
CA ALA A 7 33.94 49.33 -51.27
C ALA A 7 33.56 48.10 -50.44
N ALA A 8 34.00 48.06 -49.18
CA ALA A 8 33.64 47.01 -48.23
C ALA A 8 32.21 47.29 -47.70
N ALA A 9 31.22 46.62 -48.28
CA ALA A 9 29.88 46.55 -47.74
C ALA A 9 29.86 45.52 -46.59
N ALA A 10 29.66 45.99 -45.35
CA ALA A 10 29.45 45.16 -44.19
C ALA A 10 28.06 44.49 -44.28
N LEU A 11 28.04 43.25 -44.77
CA LEU A 11 26.85 42.39 -44.78
C LEU A 11 26.65 41.83 -43.37
N LEU A 12 25.73 42.42 -42.61
CA LEU A 12 25.15 41.82 -41.41
C LEU A 12 24.39 40.55 -41.83
N ILE A 13 25.07 39.41 -41.78
CA ILE A 13 24.41 38.10 -41.84
C ILE A 13 23.68 37.94 -40.52
N ALA A 14 22.38 38.24 -40.51
CA ALA A 14 21.49 37.77 -39.46
C ALA A 14 21.48 36.24 -39.54
N ALA A 15 22.20 35.60 -38.62
CA ALA A 15 22.10 34.16 -38.44
C ALA A 15 20.62 33.81 -38.25
N PRO A 16 20.06 32.81 -38.95
CA PRO A 16 18.77 32.29 -38.58
C PRO A 16 18.92 31.79 -37.15
N ALA A 17 18.24 32.43 -36.20
CA ALA A 17 18.05 31.87 -34.88
C ALA A 17 17.37 30.52 -35.12
N ALA A 18 18.18 29.46 -35.12
CA ALA A 18 17.65 28.11 -35.06
C ALA A 18 16.70 28.11 -33.86
N PHE A 19 15.45 27.70 -34.09
CA PHE A 19 14.50 27.40 -33.02
C PHE A 19 15.05 26.20 -32.24
N ALA A 20 16.13 26.42 -31.50
CA ALA A 20 16.60 25.51 -30.49
C ALA A 20 15.56 25.62 -29.39
N GLY A 21 14.81 24.53 -29.20
CA GLY A 21 13.85 24.44 -28.11
C GLY A 21 14.53 24.84 -26.81
N GLN A 22 13.80 25.53 -25.94
CA GLN A 22 14.34 26.02 -24.69
C GLN A 22 14.93 24.85 -23.90
N PRO A 23 16.24 24.86 -23.57
CA PRO A 23 16.86 23.73 -22.90
C PRO A 23 16.25 23.58 -21.52
N VAL A 24 15.77 22.38 -21.21
CA VAL A 24 15.16 22.07 -19.92
C VAL A 24 15.80 20.87 -19.26
N SER A 25 15.85 20.92 -17.93
CA SER A 25 16.34 19.83 -17.09
C SER A 25 15.17 19.19 -16.34
N LEU A 26 15.15 17.86 -16.32
CA LEU A 26 14.18 17.11 -15.53
C LEU A 26 14.51 17.28 -14.04
N ARG A 27 13.50 17.57 -13.22
CA ARG A 27 13.65 17.61 -11.75
C ARG A 27 14.04 16.24 -11.21
N GLN A 28 14.85 16.21 -10.14
CA GLN A 28 15.20 14.97 -9.45
C GLN A 28 13.98 14.33 -8.77
N ASP A 29 13.10 15.15 -8.21
CA ASP A 29 11.82 14.74 -7.64
C ASP A 29 10.68 15.14 -8.57
N THR A 30 10.22 14.20 -9.38
CA THR A 30 9.04 14.39 -10.23
C THR A 30 7.80 14.06 -9.41
N THR A 31 7.12 15.12 -8.96
CA THR A 31 5.87 15.03 -8.21
C THR A 31 4.85 15.99 -8.81
N ASP A 32 3.58 15.67 -8.64
CA ASP A 32 2.47 16.54 -9.04
C ASP A 32 1.48 16.68 -7.89
N ALA A 33 0.79 17.81 -7.84
CA ALA A 33 -0.11 18.14 -6.74
C ALA A 33 -1.49 17.46 -6.90
N ASP A 34 -2.09 17.58 -8.09
CA ASP A 34 -3.53 17.36 -8.26
C ASP A 34 -3.86 16.11 -9.11
N GLY A 35 -2.88 15.25 -9.37
CA GLY A 35 -3.05 14.08 -10.25
C GLY A 35 -2.96 14.42 -11.75
N VAL A 36 -2.84 15.69 -12.11
CA VAL A 36 -2.63 16.17 -13.47
C VAL A 36 -1.16 16.52 -13.64
N ILE A 37 -0.44 15.78 -14.47
CA ILE A 37 1.01 15.95 -14.63
C ILE A 37 1.27 16.90 -15.78
N THR A 38 1.96 17.99 -15.47
CA THR A 38 2.31 19.05 -16.42
C THR A 38 3.81 19.13 -16.68
N LEU A 39 4.21 19.73 -17.82
CA LEU A 39 5.63 19.98 -18.11
C LEU A 39 6.28 20.87 -17.05
N GLY A 40 5.50 21.79 -16.45
CA GLY A 40 5.98 22.70 -15.41
C GLY A 40 6.28 22.02 -14.08
N GLU A 41 5.69 20.85 -13.81
CA GLU A 41 5.98 20.02 -12.64
C GLU A 41 7.21 19.13 -12.86
N LEU A 42 7.43 18.66 -14.09
CA LEU A 42 8.53 17.75 -14.40
C LEU A 42 9.85 18.46 -14.74
N PHE A 43 9.79 19.63 -15.37
CA PHE A 43 10.95 20.32 -15.92
C PHE A 43 11.21 21.67 -15.25
N ASP A 44 12.48 21.94 -14.94
CA ASP A 44 12.95 23.28 -14.61
C ASP A 44 13.14 24.10 -15.89
N GLY A 45 12.69 25.36 -15.84
CA GLY A 45 12.75 26.25 -17.00
C GLY A 45 11.67 25.96 -18.06
N ALA A 46 10.56 25.31 -17.71
CA ALA A 46 9.46 25.03 -18.67
C ALA A 46 8.74 26.29 -19.19
N GLY A 47 8.86 27.44 -18.52
CA GLY A 47 8.31 28.72 -18.98
C GLY A 47 6.82 28.65 -19.31
N SER A 48 6.43 29.20 -20.47
CA SER A 48 5.05 29.17 -20.97
C SER A 48 4.53 27.78 -21.36
N ALA A 49 5.43 26.82 -21.62
CA ALA A 49 5.07 25.43 -21.87
C ALA A 49 4.73 24.68 -20.58
N GLY A 50 4.88 25.32 -19.41
CA GLY A 50 4.63 24.70 -18.11
C GLY A 50 3.20 24.18 -17.91
N SER A 51 2.20 24.78 -18.55
CA SER A 51 0.78 24.37 -18.41
C SER A 51 0.38 23.20 -19.32
N VAL A 52 1.29 22.67 -20.14
CA VAL A 52 1.00 21.55 -21.04
C VAL A 52 0.87 20.27 -20.22
N VAL A 53 -0.32 19.68 -20.26
CA VAL A 53 -0.64 18.41 -19.60
C VAL A 53 -0.09 17.25 -20.45
N ILE A 54 0.64 16.36 -19.80
CA ILE A 54 1.30 15.22 -20.44
C ILE A 54 0.55 13.93 -20.13
N ALA A 55 0.08 13.79 -18.88
CA ALA A 55 -0.60 12.62 -18.39
C ALA A 55 -1.48 12.96 -17.18
N ARG A 56 -2.37 12.03 -16.83
CA ARG A 56 -3.05 12.01 -15.55
C ARG A 56 -2.66 10.75 -14.81
N ARG A 57 -2.32 10.87 -13.52
CA ARG A 57 -2.02 9.72 -12.67
C ARG A 57 -3.32 9.09 -12.18
N VAL A 58 -3.31 7.77 -12.13
CA VAL A 58 -4.33 6.96 -11.45
C VAL A 58 -3.60 6.12 -10.40
N GLY A 59 -3.79 6.44 -9.11
CA GLY A 59 -3.09 5.79 -8.00
C GLY A 59 -1.91 6.60 -7.42
N PRO A 60 -1.01 5.98 -6.62
CA PRO A 60 0.03 6.69 -5.87
C PRO A 60 1.26 7.10 -6.72
N SER A 61 1.47 6.46 -7.88
CA SER A 61 2.53 6.83 -8.83
C SER A 61 2.14 6.46 -10.27
N VAL A 62 2.72 7.13 -11.25
CA VAL A 62 2.61 6.77 -12.67
C VAL A 62 3.98 6.76 -13.34
N VAL A 63 4.15 5.85 -14.29
CA VAL A 63 5.39 5.70 -15.05
C VAL A 63 5.18 6.28 -16.44
N LEU A 64 5.97 7.30 -16.78
CA LEU A 64 6.00 7.92 -18.10
C LEU A 64 7.18 7.40 -18.90
N ASP A 65 6.96 7.11 -20.17
CA ASP A 65 8.04 6.78 -21.11
C ASP A 65 8.86 8.04 -21.41
N ALA A 66 10.18 7.94 -21.26
CA ALA A 66 11.06 9.10 -21.42
C ALA A 66 11.16 9.59 -22.87
N ALA A 67 11.06 8.69 -23.87
CA ALA A 67 11.09 9.08 -25.27
C ALA A 67 9.80 9.83 -25.65
N GLN A 68 8.65 9.36 -25.17
CA GLN A 68 7.37 10.05 -25.32
C GLN A 68 7.36 11.41 -24.62
N LEU A 69 7.92 11.49 -23.42
CA LEU A 69 8.08 12.74 -22.67
C LEU A 69 8.95 13.75 -23.45
N GLN A 70 10.09 13.29 -23.99
CA GLN A 70 11.00 14.12 -24.78
C GLN A 70 10.34 14.61 -26.09
N MET A 71 9.56 13.77 -26.77
CA MET A 71 8.79 14.17 -27.95
C MET A 71 7.73 15.23 -27.60
N THR A 72 7.04 15.07 -26.47
CA THR A 72 6.00 16.00 -26.01
C THR A 72 6.62 17.34 -25.61
N ALA A 73 7.75 17.33 -24.90
CA ALA A 73 8.53 18.52 -24.57
C ALA A 73 8.98 19.26 -25.84
N ARG A 74 9.53 18.55 -26.83
CA ARG A 74 9.94 19.13 -28.13
C ARG A 74 8.79 19.77 -28.89
N ARG A 75 7.61 19.14 -28.89
CA ARG A 75 6.40 19.73 -29.49
C ARG A 75 5.95 21.00 -28.77
N ALA A 76 6.19 21.08 -27.47
CA ALA A 76 5.94 22.27 -26.66
C ALA A 76 7.09 23.31 -26.75
N GLY A 77 8.09 23.10 -27.61
CA GLY A 77 9.21 24.02 -27.79
C GLY A 77 10.31 23.91 -26.72
N LEU A 78 10.32 22.85 -25.91
CA LEU A 78 11.35 22.55 -24.93
C LEU A 78 12.31 21.48 -25.46
N ASP A 79 13.62 21.62 -25.24
CA ASP A 79 14.59 20.58 -25.56
C ASP A 79 15.16 19.95 -24.29
N TRP A 80 14.74 18.72 -24.02
CA TRP A 80 15.31 17.90 -22.97
C TRP A 80 16.36 16.96 -23.56
N ALA A 81 17.63 17.18 -23.23
CA ALA A 81 18.75 16.38 -23.74
C ALA A 81 18.82 14.95 -23.15
N ASN A 82 18.04 14.65 -22.10
CA ASN A 82 18.06 13.39 -21.35
C ASN A 82 19.51 12.87 -21.07
N PRO A 83 20.34 13.64 -20.35
CA PRO A 83 21.76 13.31 -20.16
C PRO A 83 21.98 12.02 -19.38
N GLN A 84 20.98 11.59 -18.60
CA GLN A 84 21.01 10.36 -17.79
C GLN A 84 20.52 9.13 -18.56
N GLY A 85 20.13 9.26 -19.84
CA GLY A 85 19.65 8.13 -20.66
C GLY A 85 18.43 7.45 -20.05
N LEU A 86 17.58 8.20 -19.35
CA LEU A 86 16.40 7.65 -18.68
C LEU A 86 15.48 7.05 -19.75
N ARG A 87 14.99 5.84 -19.48
CA ARG A 87 13.92 5.20 -20.28
C ARG A 87 12.53 5.47 -19.70
N ARG A 88 12.47 5.70 -18.40
CA ARG A 88 11.22 5.85 -17.64
C ARG A 88 11.38 6.93 -16.59
N VAL A 89 10.33 7.72 -16.41
CA VAL A 89 10.22 8.75 -15.38
C VAL A 89 9.05 8.39 -14.49
N ILE A 90 9.28 8.29 -13.18
CA ILE A 90 8.25 7.89 -12.21
C ILE A 90 7.78 9.14 -11.50
N VAL A 91 6.53 9.53 -11.76
CA VAL A 91 5.91 10.68 -11.12
C VAL A 91 5.08 10.20 -9.93
N ARG A 92 5.36 10.73 -8.74
CA ARG A 92 4.68 10.37 -7.49
C ARG A 92 3.70 11.48 -7.09
N GLN A 93 2.68 11.14 -6.31
CA GLN A 93 1.84 12.17 -5.69
C GLN A 93 2.69 13.07 -4.79
N GLY A 94 2.66 14.37 -5.06
CA GLY A 94 3.19 15.39 -4.17
C GLY A 94 2.29 15.48 -2.94
N ALA A 95 2.90 15.54 -1.76
CA ALA A 95 2.14 15.89 -0.56
C ALA A 95 1.66 17.33 -0.73
N GLU A 96 0.35 17.54 -0.78
CA GLU A 96 -0.27 18.87 -0.82
C GLU A 96 0.26 19.71 0.34
N GLY A 97 1.07 20.73 0.06
CA GLY A 97 1.48 21.71 1.07
C GLY A 97 2.83 22.37 0.86
N GLY A 98 2.84 23.47 0.10
CA GLY A 98 3.63 24.66 0.44
C GLY A 98 5.08 24.71 -0.01
N GLY A 99 5.38 25.72 -0.84
CA GLY A 99 6.74 26.02 -1.28
C GLY A 99 7.69 26.51 -0.19
N GLN A 100 8.97 26.48 -0.58
CA GLN A 100 10.10 27.26 -0.05
C GLN A 100 10.55 26.96 1.39
N LEU A 101 11.52 26.04 1.53
CA LEU A 101 12.64 26.25 2.45
C LEU A 101 13.94 26.17 1.64
N ALA A 102 14.33 27.32 1.10
CA ALA A 102 15.71 27.57 0.73
C ALA A 102 16.57 27.51 2.01
N GLY A 103 17.60 26.66 2.00
CA GLY A 103 18.67 26.71 2.98
C GLY A 103 18.45 25.89 4.25
N ALA A 104 18.43 24.57 4.14
CA ALA A 104 19.03 23.71 5.16
C ALA A 104 19.51 22.43 4.48
N THR A 105 20.76 22.06 4.73
CA THR A 105 21.40 20.80 4.33
C THR A 105 20.42 19.62 4.40
N ALA A 106 20.02 19.11 3.24
CA ALA A 106 19.13 17.98 3.09
C ALA A 106 19.84 16.69 3.54
N ALA A 107 19.80 16.43 4.85
CA ALA A 107 19.52 15.07 5.28
C ALA A 107 18.18 14.69 4.64
N ALA A 108 18.18 13.62 3.84
CA ALA A 108 16.95 12.99 3.35
C ALA A 108 15.89 12.98 4.45
N PRO A 109 14.59 13.19 4.16
CA PRO A 109 13.58 12.92 5.16
C PRO A 109 13.71 11.43 5.44
N ARG A 110 14.40 11.08 6.53
CA ARG A 110 14.13 9.89 7.30
C ARG A 110 12.75 10.16 7.88
N GLY A 111 11.73 10.05 7.03
CA GLY A 111 10.35 9.97 7.46
C GLY A 111 10.31 8.67 8.24
N ASN A 112 10.61 8.77 9.55
CA ASN A 112 10.47 7.65 10.43
C ASN A 112 8.99 7.29 10.37
N VAL A 113 8.67 6.20 9.67
CA VAL A 113 7.31 5.69 9.60
C VAL A 113 7.08 4.95 10.90
N GLU A 114 5.95 5.25 11.54
CA GLU A 114 5.50 4.48 12.69
C GLU A 114 5.02 3.14 12.18
N VAL A 115 5.73 2.09 12.60
CA VAL A 115 5.43 0.72 12.23
C VAL A 115 5.14 -0.03 13.51
N LEU A 116 4.07 -0.81 13.45
CA LEU A 116 3.73 -1.72 14.53
C LEU A 116 4.81 -2.80 14.61
N ALA A 117 5.38 -3.01 15.78
CA ALA A 117 6.36 -4.05 16.06
C ALA A 117 5.97 -4.86 17.28
N TYR A 118 6.56 -6.05 17.41
CA TYR A 118 6.31 -6.91 18.56
C TYR A 118 7.11 -6.45 19.77
N ALA A 119 6.42 -6.17 20.87
CA ALA A 119 7.02 -5.72 22.13
C ALA A 119 7.75 -6.85 22.88
N ARG A 120 7.46 -8.11 22.55
CA ARG A 120 8.15 -9.30 23.07
C ARG A 120 8.23 -10.40 22.02
N SER A 121 9.02 -11.42 22.29
CA SER A 121 9.05 -12.61 21.43
C SER A 121 7.79 -13.46 21.65
N LEU A 122 7.12 -13.84 20.54
CA LEU A 122 5.91 -14.67 20.54
C LEU A 122 6.21 -16.03 19.92
N ALA A 123 5.73 -17.11 20.56
CA ALA A 123 5.84 -18.45 19.99
C ALA A 123 4.82 -18.64 18.85
N ALA A 124 5.02 -19.66 18.00
CA ALA A 124 3.99 -20.04 17.03
C ALA A 124 2.77 -20.61 17.78
N GLY A 125 1.56 -20.19 17.40
CA GLY A 125 0.31 -20.59 18.06
C GLY A 125 -0.13 -19.65 19.19
N GLU A 126 0.67 -18.64 19.55
CA GLU A 126 0.34 -17.68 20.60
C GLU A 126 -0.65 -16.62 20.08
N THR A 127 -1.58 -16.17 20.94
CA THR A 127 -2.55 -15.13 20.59
C THR A 127 -1.95 -13.75 20.86
N VAL A 128 -1.96 -12.88 19.86
CA VAL A 128 -1.46 -11.51 19.94
C VAL A 128 -2.37 -10.69 20.85
N GLN A 129 -1.80 -10.14 21.92
CA GLN A 129 -2.49 -9.26 22.85
C GLN A 129 -2.17 -7.78 22.57
N PRO A 130 -2.97 -6.82 23.06
CA PRO A 130 -2.70 -5.40 22.90
C PRO A 130 -1.32 -4.98 23.43
N GLN A 131 -0.87 -5.57 24.55
CA GLN A 131 0.45 -5.30 25.13
C GLN A 131 1.62 -5.86 24.32
N ASP A 132 1.37 -6.75 23.37
CA ASP A 132 2.41 -7.38 22.56
C ASP A 132 2.78 -6.52 21.34
N LEU A 133 2.05 -5.43 21.12
CA LEU A 133 2.20 -4.54 19.96
C LEU A 133 2.66 -3.17 20.43
N VAL A 134 3.71 -2.66 19.80
CA VAL A 134 4.27 -1.33 20.10
C VAL A 134 4.56 -0.59 18.80
N TRP A 135 4.23 0.69 18.78
CA TRP A 135 4.58 1.57 17.66
C TRP A 135 6.04 1.99 17.78
N ILE A 136 6.85 1.61 16.78
CA ILE A 136 8.26 2.00 16.69
C ILE A 136 8.50 2.85 15.45
N LYS A 137 9.43 3.79 15.58
CA LYS A 137 9.86 4.66 14.50
C LYS A 137 10.99 3.99 13.71
N VAL A 138 10.70 3.53 12.50
CA VAL A 138 11.68 2.87 11.62
C VAL A 138 11.89 3.66 10.34
N ALA A 139 13.07 3.53 9.75
CA ALA A 139 13.46 4.26 8.55
C ALA A 139 12.65 3.87 7.30
N SER A 140 12.04 2.68 7.30
CA SER A 140 11.16 2.22 6.23
C SER A 140 10.20 1.16 6.75
N ALA A 141 8.92 1.29 6.44
CA ALA A 141 7.91 0.27 6.72
C ALA A 141 7.97 -0.87 5.68
N PRO A 142 7.83 -2.14 6.11
CA PRO A 142 7.47 -3.22 5.21
C PRO A 142 6.14 -2.93 4.51
N PHE A 143 5.99 -3.36 3.25
CA PHE A 143 4.76 -3.12 2.47
C PHE A 143 3.50 -3.76 3.09
N ASP A 144 3.68 -4.80 3.89
CA ASP A 144 2.64 -5.58 4.57
C ASP A 144 2.49 -5.22 6.06
N ALA A 145 3.10 -4.11 6.49
CA ALA A 145 2.93 -3.59 7.84
C ALA A 145 1.46 -3.17 8.04
N PRO A 146 0.78 -3.68 9.08
CA PRO A 146 -0.56 -3.24 9.40
C PRO A 146 -0.55 -1.77 9.82
N SER A 147 -1.53 -1.02 9.32
CA SER A 147 -1.77 0.37 9.68
C SER A 147 -2.52 0.53 11.01
N ASP A 148 -3.04 -0.56 11.56
CA ASP A 148 -3.85 -0.57 12.77
C ASP A 148 -3.49 -1.77 13.65
N ALA A 149 -3.38 -1.53 14.96
CA ALA A 149 -3.11 -2.56 15.96
C ALA A 149 -4.33 -3.45 16.22
N ASP A 150 -5.54 -2.92 16.10
CA ASP A 150 -6.79 -3.66 16.33
C ASP A 150 -6.96 -4.82 15.34
N ALA A 151 -6.41 -4.68 14.14
CA ALA A 151 -6.42 -5.73 13.12
C ALA A 151 -5.53 -6.93 13.47
N MET A 152 -4.58 -6.77 14.40
CA MET A 152 -3.67 -7.83 14.84
C MET A 152 -4.09 -8.46 16.17
N ILE A 153 -4.77 -7.72 17.03
CA ILE A 153 -5.20 -8.19 18.35
C ILE A 153 -6.18 -9.37 18.18
N GLY A 154 -5.97 -10.44 18.95
CA GLY A 154 -6.78 -11.65 18.90
C GLY A 154 -6.44 -12.61 17.75
N MET A 155 -5.48 -12.26 16.90
CA MET A 155 -4.93 -13.18 15.90
C MET A 155 -3.87 -14.10 16.53
N THR A 156 -3.67 -15.27 15.96
CA THR A 156 -2.63 -16.22 16.33
C THR A 156 -1.43 -16.15 15.39
N THR A 157 -0.24 -16.16 15.96
CA THR A 157 1.04 -16.20 15.24
C THR A 157 1.25 -17.54 14.53
N LYS A 158 1.60 -17.50 13.24
CA LYS A 158 1.89 -18.70 12.43
C LYS A 158 3.31 -19.23 12.62
N ARG A 159 4.22 -18.36 13.05
CA ARG A 159 5.65 -18.64 13.20
C ARG A 159 6.17 -17.94 14.46
N PRO A 160 7.33 -18.35 15.00
CA PRO A 160 7.95 -17.62 16.10
C PRO A 160 8.35 -16.21 15.63
N LEU A 161 7.95 -15.20 16.39
CA LEU A 161 8.23 -13.79 16.12
C LEU A 161 9.16 -13.25 17.20
N ARG A 162 10.09 -12.38 16.80
CA ARG A 162 11.07 -11.80 17.71
C ARG A 162 10.64 -10.43 18.17
N GLU A 163 11.00 -10.10 19.40
CA GLU A 163 10.94 -8.73 19.91
C GLU A 163 11.61 -7.74 18.95
N GLY A 164 10.98 -6.59 18.74
CA GLY A 164 11.44 -5.52 17.86
C GLY A 164 11.27 -5.79 16.37
N SER A 165 10.81 -6.99 15.97
CA SER A 165 10.48 -7.26 14.56
C SER A 165 9.19 -6.53 14.16
N ALA A 166 9.17 -6.00 12.93
CA ALA A 166 8.01 -5.36 12.37
C ALA A 166 6.85 -6.36 12.25
N ALA A 167 5.68 -5.96 12.74
CA ALA A 167 4.47 -6.76 12.66
C ALA A 167 3.96 -6.81 11.23
N SER A 168 3.40 -7.95 10.85
CA SER A 168 2.99 -8.25 9.48
C SER A 168 1.70 -9.06 9.48
N MET A 169 0.77 -8.70 8.59
CA MET A 169 -0.46 -9.46 8.33
C MET A 169 -0.22 -10.89 7.85
N ARG A 170 0.97 -11.19 7.29
CA ARG A 170 1.30 -12.55 6.83
C ARG A 170 1.64 -13.48 7.99
N ASP A 171 2.15 -12.91 9.09
CA ASP A 171 2.66 -13.64 10.24
C ASP A 171 1.57 -14.08 11.22
N VAL A 172 0.37 -13.53 11.06
CA VAL A 172 -0.79 -13.83 11.88
C VAL A 172 -1.91 -14.50 11.07
N ALA A 173 -2.76 -15.26 11.77
CA ALA A 173 -3.99 -15.85 11.26
C ALA A 173 -5.07 -15.76 12.34
N ALA A 174 -6.34 -15.94 11.99
CA ALA A 174 -7.40 -16.04 12.99
C ALA A 174 -7.09 -17.15 14.00
N ALA A 175 -7.25 -16.85 15.29
CA ALA A 175 -6.95 -17.79 16.35
C ALA A 175 -7.85 -19.02 16.25
N GLN A 176 -7.25 -20.18 15.98
CA GLN A 176 -7.96 -21.44 15.99
C GLN A 176 -8.33 -21.78 17.43
N VAL A 177 -9.63 -21.73 17.73
CA VAL A 177 -10.16 -22.03 19.06
C VAL A 177 -10.61 -23.49 19.19
N ILE A 178 -10.81 -24.17 18.06
CA ILE A 178 -11.17 -25.58 18.00
C ILE A 178 -10.22 -26.29 17.04
N ALA A 179 -9.55 -27.34 17.50
CA ALA A 179 -8.73 -28.20 16.67
C ALA A 179 -9.54 -29.40 16.15
N LYS A 180 -9.06 -30.00 15.05
CA LYS A 180 -9.64 -31.23 14.52
C LYS A 180 -9.48 -32.35 15.54
N GLY A 181 -10.60 -32.94 15.94
CA GLY A 181 -10.65 -34.06 16.87
C GLY A 181 -11.04 -33.68 18.30
N ASP A 182 -11.12 -32.38 18.61
CA ASP A 182 -11.51 -31.89 19.94
C ASP A 182 -12.96 -32.25 20.28
N VAL A 183 -13.25 -32.45 21.56
CA VAL A 183 -14.62 -32.58 22.04
C VAL A 183 -15.16 -31.19 22.34
N VAL A 184 -16.20 -30.79 21.61
CA VAL A 184 -16.79 -29.46 21.62
C VAL A 184 -18.23 -29.55 22.14
N ALA A 185 -18.61 -28.62 23.01
CA ALA A 185 -19.99 -28.41 23.41
C ALA A 185 -20.69 -27.54 22.35
N VAL A 186 -21.71 -28.09 21.71
CA VAL A 186 -22.52 -27.42 20.71
C VAL A 186 -23.83 -26.98 21.36
N THR A 187 -24.08 -25.67 21.38
CA THR A 187 -25.32 -25.08 21.92
C THR A 187 -26.23 -24.65 20.77
N TYR A 188 -27.47 -25.11 20.77
CA TYR A 188 -28.51 -24.66 19.86
C TYR A 188 -29.51 -23.83 20.66
N ASP A 189 -29.61 -22.54 20.36
CA ASP A 189 -30.62 -21.66 20.91
C ASP A 189 -31.71 -21.39 19.87
N TYR A 190 -32.97 -21.66 20.23
CA TYR A 190 -34.10 -21.26 19.43
C TYR A 190 -35.29 -20.94 20.33
N ALA A 191 -35.86 -19.74 20.16
CA ALA A 191 -37.05 -19.26 20.87
C ALA A 191 -36.96 -19.39 22.42
N GLY A 192 -35.77 -19.18 22.99
CA GLY A 192 -35.55 -19.23 24.44
C GLY A 192 -35.31 -20.63 25.01
N VAL A 193 -35.13 -21.64 24.16
CA VAL A 193 -34.72 -22.99 24.55
C VAL A 193 -33.31 -23.24 24.06
N ALA A 194 -32.38 -23.46 25.00
CA ALA A 194 -31.01 -23.85 24.71
C ALA A 194 -30.83 -25.36 24.88
N LEU A 195 -30.41 -26.06 23.82
CA LEU A 195 -29.96 -27.44 23.88
C LEU A 195 -28.45 -27.51 23.75
N THR A 196 -27.78 -28.13 24.73
CA THR A 196 -26.34 -28.40 24.67
C THR A 196 -26.09 -29.86 24.37
N LEU A 197 -25.27 -30.14 23.37
CA LEU A 197 -24.80 -31.48 23.04
C LEU A 197 -23.27 -31.51 22.98
N GLN A 198 -22.67 -32.67 23.21
CA GLN A 198 -21.24 -32.87 23.00
C GLN A 198 -21.00 -33.54 21.65
N GLY A 199 -19.97 -33.08 20.94
CA GLY A 199 -19.57 -33.67 19.68
C GLY A 199 -18.09 -33.53 19.41
N LYS A 200 -17.56 -34.38 18.53
CA LYS A 200 -16.17 -34.36 18.11
C LYS A 200 -16.00 -33.46 16.89
N ALA A 201 -15.12 -32.47 16.95
CA ALA A 201 -14.78 -31.61 15.83
C ALA A 201 -14.12 -32.41 14.71
N MET A 202 -14.65 -32.29 13.49
CA MET A 202 -14.13 -32.93 12.28
C MET A 202 -13.18 -32.00 11.50
N SER A 203 -13.27 -30.69 11.73
CA SER A 203 -12.42 -29.65 11.16
C SER A 203 -11.92 -28.70 12.26
N ALA A 204 -10.81 -28.02 12.01
CA ALA A 204 -10.38 -26.90 12.86
C ALA A 204 -11.17 -25.64 12.49
N ALA A 205 -11.39 -24.75 13.45
CA ALA A 205 -12.09 -23.48 13.21
C ALA A 205 -11.63 -22.38 14.18
N ALA A 206 -11.61 -21.14 13.67
CA ALA A 206 -11.46 -19.94 14.47
C ALA A 206 -12.82 -19.39 14.95
N VAL A 207 -12.81 -18.45 15.90
CA VAL A 207 -14.05 -17.80 16.38
C VAL A 207 -14.81 -17.17 15.22
N GLY A 208 -16.10 -17.46 15.11
CA GLY A 208 -16.97 -16.99 14.03
C GLY A 208 -16.83 -17.74 12.71
N GLU A 209 -16.01 -18.80 12.65
CA GLU A 209 -15.88 -19.71 11.52
C GLU A 209 -16.75 -20.97 11.71
N SER A 210 -17.20 -21.55 10.60
CA SER A 210 -17.97 -22.79 10.60
C SER A 210 -17.08 -24.00 10.90
N VAL A 211 -17.53 -24.84 11.83
CA VAL A 211 -16.92 -26.11 12.22
C VAL A 211 -17.90 -27.26 12.01
N SER A 212 -17.42 -28.35 11.39
CA SER A 212 -18.17 -29.59 11.28
C SER A 212 -17.98 -30.40 12.55
N VAL A 213 -19.04 -30.70 13.30
CA VAL A 213 -19.00 -31.45 14.55
C VAL A 213 -19.80 -32.74 14.42
N GLN A 214 -19.21 -33.87 14.76
CA GLN A 214 -19.90 -35.16 14.83
C GLN A 214 -20.45 -35.38 16.24
N ASN A 215 -21.76 -35.51 16.39
CA ASN A 215 -22.37 -35.86 17.67
C ASN A 215 -21.93 -37.28 18.09
N THR A 216 -21.42 -37.43 19.31
CA THR A 216 -20.88 -38.71 19.80
C THR A 216 -21.96 -39.77 20.04
N ALA A 217 -23.19 -39.36 20.36
CA ALA A 217 -24.33 -40.25 20.61
C ALA A 217 -25.04 -40.69 19.31
N SER A 218 -25.35 -39.74 18.42
CA SER A 218 -26.13 -40.03 17.20
C SER A 218 -25.28 -40.27 15.95
N LYS A 219 -23.96 -40.02 16.01
CA LYS A 219 -23.02 -40.05 14.88
C LYS A 219 -23.34 -39.08 13.74
N LYS A 220 -24.39 -38.27 13.84
CA LYS A 220 -24.75 -37.25 12.85
C LYS A 220 -23.72 -36.11 12.84
N ILE A 221 -23.46 -35.56 11.66
CA ILE A 221 -22.57 -34.42 11.46
C ILE A 221 -23.44 -33.15 11.44
N ILE A 222 -23.04 -32.15 12.21
CA ILE A 222 -23.72 -30.87 12.38
C ILE A 222 -22.75 -29.75 12.00
N GLU A 223 -23.20 -28.78 11.21
CA GLU A 223 -22.46 -27.55 10.95
C GLU A 223 -22.78 -26.54 12.06
N ALA A 224 -21.76 -26.13 12.80
CA ALA A 224 -21.84 -25.16 13.88
C ALA A 224 -20.87 -24.01 13.62
N VAL A 225 -20.99 -22.91 14.35
CA VAL A 225 -20.04 -21.79 14.32
C VAL A 225 -19.30 -21.75 15.65
N ALA A 226 -17.97 -21.69 15.60
CA ALA A 226 -17.17 -21.66 16.81
C ALA A 226 -17.38 -20.33 17.55
N THR A 227 -17.76 -20.39 18.83
CA THR A 227 -17.98 -19.21 19.68
C THR A 227 -16.81 -18.96 20.62
N GLY A 228 -16.07 -20.01 20.98
CA GLY A 228 -14.91 -19.93 21.85
C GLY A 228 -14.21 -21.29 21.98
N PRO A 229 -13.21 -21.40 22.87
CA PRO A 229 -12.49 -22.64 23.10
C PRO A 229 -13.45 -23.77 23.49
N GLY A 230 -13.44 -24.86 22.72
CA GLY A 230 -14.31 -26.03 22.97
C GLY A 230 -15.82 -25.75 22.92
N SER A 231 -16.24 -24.59 22.39
CA SER A 231 -17.65 -24.17 22.34
C SER A 231 -18.06 -23.76 20.93
N ALA A 232 -19.21 -24.26 20.48
CA ALA A 232 -19.79 -23.90 19.20
C ALA A 232 -21.30 -23.68 19.32
N ALA A 233 -21.87 -22.84 18.46
CA ALA A 233 -23.29 -22.55 18.40
C ALA A 233 -23.91 -22.98 17.05
N VAL A 234 -25.18 -23.38 17.06
CA VAL A 234 -25.96 -23.71 15.85
C VAL A 234 -27.24 -22.87 15.86
N GLY A 235 -27.75 -22.53 14.67
CA GLY A 235 -29.03 -21.81 14.54
C GLY A 235 -28.88 -20.33 14.16
N PRO A 236 -29.90 -19.49 14.43
CA PRO A 236 -29.92 -18.08 14.02
C PRO A 236 -28.76 -17.27 14.61
N GLU A 237 -28.36 -17.56 15.85
CA GLU A 237 -27.22 -16.91 16.53
C GLU A 237 -25.89 -17.22 15.82
N ALA A 238 -25.73 -18.46 15.36
CA ALA A 238 -24.57 -18.88 14.57
C ALA A 238 -24.51 -18.15 13.20
N GLN A 239 -25.66 -17.95 12.55
CA GLN A 239 -25.75 -17.16 11.32
C GLN A 239 -25.42 -15.68 11.54
N ALA A 240 -25.82 -15.09 12.68
CA ALA A 240 -25.46 -13.72 13.02
C ALA A 240 -23.94 -13.55 13.23
N LEU A 241 -23.30 -14.51 13.90
CA LEU A 241 -21.84 -14.52 14.08
C LEU A 241 -21.09 -14.71 12.75
N LYS A 242 -21.59 -15.58 11.86
CA LYS A 242 -21.06 -15.78 10.50
C LYS A 242 -21.22 -14.54 9.61
N ALA A 243 -22.33 -13.82 9.74
CA ALA A 243 -22.55 -12.58 9.00
C ALA A 243 -21.53 -11.49 9.40
N ARG A 244 -21.24 -11.35 10.70
CA ARG A 244 -20.26 -10.40 11.22
C ARG A 244 -18.83 -10.71 10.75
N SER A 245 -18.42 -11.98 10.74
CA SER A 245 -17.08 -12.38 10.28
C SER A 245 -16.89 -12.18 8.76
N ASN A 246 -17.94 -12.39 7.96
CA ASN A 246 -17.89 -12.18 6.52
C ASN A 246 -17.85 -10.69 6.12
N SER A 247 -18.54 -9.80 6.85
CA SER A 247 -18.50 -8.36 6.56
C SER A 247 -17.11 -7.76 6.73
N VAL A 248 -16.35 -8.23 7.74
CA VAL A 248 -14.97 -7.77 7.99
C VAL A 248 -14.03 -8.18 6.85
N ARG A 249 -14.25 -9.34 6.23
CA ARG A 249 -13.44 -9.80 5.08
C ARG A 249 -13.76 -9.08 3.78
N TYR A 250 -14.98 -8.57 3.60
CA TYR A 250 -15.38 -7.89 2.36
C TYR A 250 -15.00 -6.40 2.34
N ALA A 251 -14.83 -5.77 3.52
CA ALA A 251 -14.35 -4.40 3.63
C ALA A 251 -12.84 -4.24 3.35
N ALA A 252 -12.09 -5.35 3.29
CA ALA A 252 -10.63 -5.37 3.12
C ALA A 252 -10.17 -5.68 1.68
N ARG A 253 -11.04 -5.52 0.67
CA ARG A 253 -10.73 -5.85 -0.74
C ARG A 253 -10.78 -4.64 -1.66
#